data_AF-A0A266N7L1-F1
#
_entry.id   AF-A0A266N7L1-F1
#
_cell.length_a   1.000
_cell.length_b   1.000
_cell.length_c   1.000
_cell.angle_alpha   90.00
_cell.angle_beta   90.00
_cell.angle_gamma   90.00
#
_symmetry.space_group_name_H-M   'P 1'
#
loop_
_entity.id
_entity.type
_entity.pdbx_description
1 polymer ?
#
loop_
_entity_poly.entity_id
_entity_poly.type
_entity_poly.pdbx_seq_one_letter_code
_entity_poly.pdbx_strand_id
1 'polypeptide(L)'
;MSTEIIDLVEARTMADEIRRLHEHLDVLMREAGGRKSFSPNEIASLQSRLKSIKEEIKTAAKHGTMSRRKQAQTRLEEMYFGPGLRAASANFRLAVNANPASDKWVRELYDPAGDLSYTLHNLEAHILEEEQSKT
;
A
#
# COMPACT_ATOMS: atom_id res chain seq x y z
N MET A 1 8.62 17.62 28.26
CA MET A 1 8.39 16.88 27.00
C MET A 1 6.92 17.02 26.71
N SER A 2 6.55 17.76 25.66
CA SER A 2 5.16 17.99 25.31
C SER A 2 4.54 16.66 24.87
N THR A 3 3.50 16.21 25.56
CA THR A 3 2.70 15.05 25.13
C THR A 3 2.05 15.44 23.81
N GLU A 4 2.62 14.97 22.70
CA GLU A 4 2.16 15.30 21.36
C GLU A 4 0.83 14.56 21.17
N ILE A 5 -0.28 15.31 21.11
CA ILE A 5 -1.61 14.71 20.94
C ILE A 5 -1.69 14.21 19.51
N ILE A 6 -1.70 12.89 19.33
CA ILE A 6 -1.88 12.28 18.03
C ILE A 6 -3.33 12.38 17.60
N ASP A 7 -3.53 12.77 16.33
CA ASP A 7 -4.81 12.73 15.67
C ASP A 7 -5.16 11.27 15.31
N LEU A 8 -5.93 10.63 16.19
CA LEU A 8 -6.39 9.25 15.98
C LEU A 8 -7.32 9.11 14.77
N VAL A 9 -8.02 10.17 14.36
CA VAL A 9 -8.88 10.14 13.17
C VAL A 9 -8.01 10.08 11.92
N GLU A 10 -6.97 10.91 11.87
CA GLU A 10 -5.97 10.86 10.80
C GLU A 10 -5.29 9.49 10.73
N ALA A 11 -4.81 8.98 11.86
CA ALA A 11 -4.14 7.68 11.94
C ALA A 11 -5.02 6.53 11.43
N ARG A 12 -6.30 6.49 11.83
CA ARG A 12 -7.26 5.48 11.36
C ARG A 12 -7.53 5.61 9.85
N THR A 13 -7.70 6.83 9.37
CA THR A 13 -7.89 7.09 7.92
C THR A 13 -6.69 6.62 7.11
N MET A 14 -5.49 6.84 7.62
CA MET A 14 -4.24 6.39 7.02
C MET A 14 -4.13 4.86 7.02
N ALA A 15 -4.47 4.20 8.13
CA ALA A 15 -4.50 2.75 8.22
C ALA A 15 -5.48 2.15 7.21
N ASP A 16 -6.68 2.73 7.06
CA ASP A 16 -7.68 2.28 6.09
C ASP A 16 -7.18 2.39 4.65
N GLU A 17 -6.50 3.48 4.29
CA GLU A 17 -5.93 3.64 2.95
C GLU A 17 -4.78 2.64 2.69
N ILE A 18 -3.87 2.44 3.65
CA ILE A 18 -2.78 1.46 3.52
C ILE A 18 -3.37 0.04 3.37
N ARG A 19 -4.40 -0.29 4.17
CA ARG A 19 -5.10 -1.57 4.09
C ARG A 19 -5.76 -1.77 2.73
N ARG A 20 -6.45 -0.76 2.20
CA ARG A 20 -7.06 -0.81 0.86
C ARG A 20 -6.03 -1.08 -0.23
N LEU A 21 -4.88 -0.40 -0.18
CA LEU A 21 -3.78 -0.61 -1.13
C LEU A 21 -3.23 -2.04 -1.04
N HIS A 22 -3.00 -2.53 0.19
CA HIS A 22 -2.55 -3.90 0.44
C HIS A 22 -3.54 -4.94 -0.10
N GLU A 23 -4.83 -4.80 0.23
CA GLU A 23 -5.90 -5.69 -0.22
C GLU A 23 -5.99 -5.75 -1.76
N HIS A 24 -5.79 -4.63 -2.44
CA HIS A 24 -5.74 -4.62 -3.91
C HIS A 24 -4.58 -5.47 -4.46
N LEU A 25 -3.39 -5.41 -3.87
CA LEU A 25 -2.27 -6.28 -4.28
C LEU A 25 -2.56 -7.74 -3.99
N ASP A 26 -3.10 -8.03 -2.81
CA ASP A 26 -3.52 -9.37 -2.40
C ASP A 26 -4.54 -9.98 -3.35
N VAL A 27 -5.53 -9.21 -3.78
CA VAL A 27 -6.54 -9.67 -4.74
C VAL A 27 -5.88 -9.94 -6.09
N LEU A 28 -4.98 -9.09 -6.57
CA LEU A 28 -4.22 -9.33 -7.82
C LEU A 28 -3.36 -10.59 -7.74
N MET A 29 -2.77 -10.88 -6.58
CA MET A 29 -2.02 -12.11 -6.35
C MET A 29 -2.94 -13.33 -6.32
N ARG A 30 -4.09 -13.26 -5.62
CA ARG A 30 -5.05 -14.37 -5.50
C ARG A 30 -5.74 -14.71 -6.82
N GLU A 31 -6.14 -13.71 -7.60
CA GLU A 31 -6.80 -13.92 -8.90
C GLU A 31 -5.87 -14.55 -9.94
N ALA A 32 -4.57 -14.28 -9.85
CA ALA A 32 -3.57 -14.87 -10.74
C ALA A 32 -2.98 -16.19 -10.19
N GLY A 33 -2.89 -16.30 -8.87
CA GLY A 33 -2.23 -17.39 -8.16
C GLY A 33 -2.80 -18.76 -8.52
N GLY A 34 -1.92 -19.65 -8.99
CA GLY A 34 -2.28 -21.04 -9.32
C GLY A 34 -2.95 -21.23 -10.68
N ARG A 35 -3.30 -20.16 -11.41
CA ARG A 35 -3.88 -20.24 -12.75
C ARG A 35 -2.79 -20.26 -13.83
N LYS A 36 -2.89 -21.22 -14.75
CA LYS A 36 -1.95 -21.36 -15.88
C LYS A 36 -2.45 -20.71 -17.18
N SER A 37 -3.70 -20.27 -17.22
CA SER A 37 -4.33 -19.74 -18.44
C SER A 37 -5.35 -18.65 -18.14
N PHE A 38 -5.36 -17.64 -19.00
CA PHE A 38 -6.26 -16.49 -18.95
C PHE A 38 -6.72 -16.16 -20.36
N SER A 39 -7.96 -15.73 -20.50
CA SER A 39 -8.47 -15.12 -21.72
C SER A 39 -7.86 -13.74 -21.94
N PRO A 40 -7.87 -13.21 -23.18
CA PRO A 40 -7.38 -11.86 -23.46
C PRO A 40 -8.05 -10.76 -22.60
N ASN A 41 -9.35 -10.90 -22.32
CA ASN A 41 -10.10 -9.96 -21.50
C ASN A 41 -9.66 -9.98 -20.03
N GLU A 42 -9.38 -11.16 -19.48
CA GLU A 42 -8.87 -11.29 -18.11
C GLU A 42 -7.47 -10.69 -17.98
N ILE A 43 -6.60 -10.94 -18.97
CA ILE A 43 -5.26 -10.35 -19.00
C ILE A 43 -5.35 -8.82 -19.01
N ALA A 44 -6.18 -8.26 -19.90
CA ALA A 44 -6.37 -6.82 -20.00
C ALA A 44 -6.92 -6.20 -18.70
N SER A 45 -7.88 -6.89 -18.07
CA SER A 45 -8.47 -6.46 -16.79
C SER A 45 -7.44 -6.44 -15.66
N LEU A 46 -6.66 -7.52 -15.50
CA LEU A 46 -5.62 -7.64 -14.48
C LEU A 46 -4.50 -6.61 -14.68
N GLN A 47 -4.05 -6.42 -15.93
CA GLN A 47 -3.03 -5.42 -16.27
C GLN A 47 -3.52 -3.99 -16.03
N SER A 48 -4.79 -3.70 -16.34
CA SER A 48 -5.40 -2.39 -16.05
C SER A 48 -5.41 -2.10 -14.55
N ARG A 49 -5.85 -3.05 -13.73
CA ARG A 49 -5.85 -2.93 -12.26
C ARG A 49 -4.45 -2.81 -11.68
N LEU A 50 -3.51 -3.62 -12.18
CA LEU A 50 -2.08 -3.54 -11.83
C LEU A 50 -1.51 -2.15 -12.12
N LYS A 51 -1.80 -1.60 -13.30
CA LYS A 51 -1.37 -0.26 -13.70
C LYS A 51 -1.96 0.80 -12.76
N SER A 52 -3.25 0.72 -12.45
CA SER A 52 -3.92 1.66 -11.56
C SER A 52 -3.26 1.66 -10.18
N ILE A 53 -3.16 0.50 -9.53
CA ILE A 53 -2.62 0.42 -8.16
C ILE A 53 -1.15 0.82 -8.10
N LYS A 54 -0.35 0.47 -9.12
CA LYS A 54 1.05 0.89 -9.19
C LYS A 54 1.20 2.40 -9.30
N GLU A 55 0.37 3.07 -10.10
CA GLU A 55 0.42 4.54 -10.20
C GLU A 55 -0.12 5.22 -8.94
N GLU A 56 -1.12 4.65 -8.26
CA GLU A 56 -1.59 5.15 -6.97
C GLU A 56 -0.48 5.12 -5.92
N ILE A 57 0.18 3.97 -5.76
CA ILE A 57 1.30 3.80 -4.82
C ILE A 57 2.46 4.74 -5.17
N LYS A 58 2.83 4.86 -6.45
CA LYS A 58 3.89 5.78 -6.88
C LYS A 58 3.54 7.24 -6.60
N THR A 59 2.30 7.64 -6.85
CA THR A 59 1.85 9.03 -6.62
C THR A 59 1.83 9.34 -5.12
N ALA A 60 1.32 8.41 -4.29
CA ALA A 60 1.37 8.53 -2.85
C ALA A 60 2.82 8.58 -2.34
N ALA A 61 3.72 7.72 -2.83
CA ALA A 61 5.13 7.69 -2.47
C ALA A 61 5.89 8.97 -2.84
N LYS A 62 5.59 9.54 -4.01
CA LYS A 62 6.22 10.78 -4.51
C LYS A 62 5.98 11.97 -3.59
N HIS A 63 4.78 12.07 -3.03
CA HIS A 63 4.39 13.18 -2.17
C HIS A 63 4.51 12.84 -0.68
N GLY A 64 4.40 11.57 -0.34
CA GLY A 64 4.31 11.02 1.01
C GLY A 64 3.12 11.56 1.80
N THR A 65 2.04 11.93 1.12
CA THR A 65 0.84 12.53 1.72
C THR A 65 -0.42 11.76 1.31
N MET A 66 -1.39 11.66 2.20
CA MET A 66 -2.72 11.07 1.98
C MET A 66 -3.47 11.80 0.87
N SER A 67 -3.27 13.11 0.74
CA SER A 67 -3.86 13.92 -0.34
C SER A 67 -3.26 13.64 -1.72
N ARG A 68 -2.11 12.94 -1.78
CA ARG A 68 -1.34 12.65 -3.00
C ARG A 68 -0.91 13.92 -3.74
N ARG A 69 -0.73 15.01 -3.01
CA ARG A 69 -0.34 16.33 -3.55
C ARG A 69 0.92 16.83 -2.85
N LYS A 70 1.64 17.71 -3.53
CA LYS A 70 2.78 18.41 -2.94
C LYS A 70 2.30 19.38 -1.87
N GLN A 71 2.39 18.97 -0.62
CA GLN A 71 2.08 19.76 0.57
C GLN A 71 3.04 19.36 1.71
N ALA A 72 3.02 20.11 2.81
CA ALA A 72 3.70 19.70 4.04
C ALA A 72 3.07 18.41 4.56
N GLN A 73 3.91 17.47 4.97
CA GLN A 73 3.45 16.23 5.58
C GLN A 73 3.04 16.49 7.03
N THR A 74 2.03 15.78 7.49
CA THR A 74 1.75 15.68 8.93
C THR A 74 2.81 14.81 9.60
N ARG A 75 2.86 14.85 10.93
CA ARG A 75 3.80 14.02 11.68
C ARG A 75 3.58 12.52 11.45
N LEU A 76 2.31 12.09 11.38
CA LEU A 76 1.95 10.71 11.07
C LEU A 76 2.36 10.32 9.64
N GLU A 77 2.18 11.22 8.68
CA GLU A 77 2.60 10.98 7.29
C GLU A 77 4.12 10.83 7.18
N GLU A 78 4.90 11.65 7.90
CA GLU A 78 6.37 11.54 7.93
C GLU A 78 6.85 10.23 8.56
N MET A 79 6.16 9.74 9.58
CA MET A 79 6.54 8.55 10.34
C MET A 79 6.12 7.26 9.65
N TYR A 80 4.89 7.20 9.12
CA TYR A 80 4.27 5.95 8.65
C TYR A 80 4.02 5.98 7.14
N PHE A 81 3.19 6.92 6.68
CA PHE A 81 2.68 6.90 5.30
C PHE A 81 3.80 7.06 4.26
N GLY A 82 4.54 8.17 4.32
CA GLY A 82 5.59 8.50 3.37
C GLY A 82 6.66 7.40 3.28
N PRO A 83 7.27 6.99 4.41
CA PRO A 83 8.26 5.90 4.40
C PRO A 83 7.71 4.58 3.85
N GLY A 84 6.54 4.14 4.31
CA GLY A 84 5.94 2.87 3.90
C GLY A 84 5.61 2.83 2.40
N LEU A 85 4.99 3.90 1.88
CA LEU A 85 4.66 4.00 0.46
C LEU A 85 5.90 4.10 -0.42
N ARG A 86 6.98 4.77 0.04
CA ARG A 86 8.26 4.80 -0.69
C ARG A 86 8.91 3.42 -0.76
N ALA A 87 8.91 2.66 0.33
CA ALA A 87 9.41 1.28 0.33
C ALA A 87 8.62 0.41 -0.65
N ALA A 88 7.29 0.39 -0.51
CA ALA A 88 6.40 -0.35 -1.41
C ALA A 88 6.61 0.06 -2.88
N SER A 89 6.69 1.36 -3.18
CA SER A 89 6.93 1.86 -4.54
C SER A 89 8.30 1.43 -5.09
N ALA A 90 9.34 1.40 -4.27
CA ALA A 90 10.68 1.00 -4.68
C ALA A 90 10.77 -0.51 -4.97
N ASN A 91 10.01 -1.32 -4.21
CA ASN A 91 9.94 -2.76 -4.39
C ASN A 91 8.91 -3.21 -5.43
N PHE A 92 8.05 -2.31 -5.93
CA PHE A 92 7.09 -2.62 -6.99
C PHE A 92 7.75 -2.74 -8.38
N ARG A 93 8.38 -3.89 -8.63
CA ARG A 93 9.16 -4.16 -9.85
C ARG A 93 8.35 -4.70 -11.02
N LEU A 94 7.19 -5.32 -10.76
CA LEU A 94 6.36 -5.94 -11.80
C LEU A 94 5.96 -4.94 -12.89
N ALA A 95 6.23 -5.28 -14.14
CA ALA A 95 5.83 -4.47 -15.29
C ALA A 95 4.30 -4.46 -15.45
N VAL A 96 3.71 -3.32 -15.81
CA VAL A 96 2.24 -3.17 -15.92
C VAL A 96 1.62 -4.03 -17.03
N ASN A 97 2.43 -4.46 -18.00
CA ASN A 97 2.06 -5.36 -19.08
C ASN A 97 2.55 -6.81 -18.84
N ALA A 98 2.94 -7.16 -17.61
CA ALA A 98 3.34 -8.53 -17.27
C ALA A 98 2.20 -9.51 -17.57
N ASN A 99 2.56 -10.75 -17.89
CA ASN A 99 1.58 -11.82 -18.09
C ASN A 99 1.15 -12.38 -16.71
N PRO A 100 -0.15 -12.36 -16.36
CA PRO A 100 -0.64 -12.95 -15.10
C PRO A 100 -0.34 -14.44 -14.92
N ALA A 101 -0.14 -15.18 -16.01
CA ALA A 101 0.26 -16.59 -15.94
C ALA A 101 1.74 -16.81 -15.64
N SER A 102 2.55 -15.74 -15.57
CA SER A 102 3.98 -15.88 -15.29
C SER A 102 4.25 -16.01 -13.79
N ASP A 103 5.25 -16.80 -13.43
CA ASP A 103 5.71 -16.96 -12.03
C ASP A 103 6.17 -15.63 -11.40
N LYS A 104 6.46 -14.63 -12.23
CA LYS A 104 6.83 -13.29 -11.79
C LYS A 104 5.66 -12.53 -11.18
N TRP A 105 4.41 -12.82 -11.59
CA TRP A 105 3.26 -12.02 -11.21
C TRP A 105 3.07 -11.98 -9.69
N VAL A 106 2.90 -13.15 -9.06
CA VAL A 106 2.74 -13.24 -7.60
C VAL A 106 4.03 -12.84 -6.89
N ARG A 107 5.17 -13.34 -7.37
CA ARG A 107 6.47 -13.11 -6.74
C ARG A 107 6.82 -11.63 -6.62
N GLU A 108 6.58 -10.83 -7.66
CA GLU A 108 6.96 -9.41 -7.69
C GLU A 108 5.88 -8.49 -7.10
N LEU A 109 4.72 -9.03 -6.71
CA LEU A 109 3.71 -8.35 -5.90
C LEU A 109 3.88 -8.60 -4.40
N TYR A 110 4.62 -9.64 -4.02
CA TYR A 110 4.81 -10.03 -2.63
C TYR A 110 5.56 -8.97 -1.81
N ASP A 111 6.69 -8.48 -2.31
CA ASP A 111 7.51 -7.46 -1.61
C ASP A 111 6.73 -6.15 -1.35
N PRO A 112 6.10 -5.50 -2.36
CA PRO A 112 5.34 -4.28 -2.09
C PRO A 112 4.12 -4.52 -1.20
N ALA A 113 3.50 -5.70 -1.23
CA ALA A 113 2.45 -6.05 -0.27
C ALA A 113 3.01 -6.18 1.15
N GLY A 114 4.17 -6.84 1.31
CA GLY A 114 4.88 -6.95 2.59
C GLY A 114 5.21 -5.59 3.22
N ASP A 115 5.70 -4.65 2.42
CA ASP A 115 6.00 -3.28 2.87
C ASP A 115 4.75 -2.55 3.40
N LEU A 116 3.61 -2.68 2.69
CA LEU A 116 2.34 -2.09 3.11
C LEU A 116 1.81 -2.75 4.38
N SER A 117 1.87 -4.09 4.46
CA SER A 117 1.43 -4.86 5.63
C SER A 117 2.26 -4.50 6.88
N TYR A 118 3.58 -4.39 6.74
CA TYR A 118 4.47 -3.99 7.82
C TYR A 118 4.17 -2.56 8.30
N THR A 119 3.97 -1.64 7.36
CA THR A 119 3.61 -0.25 7.69
C THR A 119 2.27 -0.18 8.42
N LEU A 120 1.26 -0.91 7.93
CA LEU A 120 -0.05 -1.00 8.55
C LEU A 120 0.04 -1.53 9.99
N HIS A 121 0.76 -2.63 10.19
CA HIS A 121 0.96 -3.22 11.51
C HIS A 121 1.54 -2.22 12.52
N ASN A 122 2.59 -1.49 12.13
CA ASN A 122 3.22 -0.51 13.02
C ASN A 122 2.31 0.69 13.33
N LEU A 123 1.51 1.13 12.36
CA LEU A 123 0.55 2.22 12.57
C LEU A 123 -0.60 1.77 13.48
N GLU A 124 -1.12 0.56 13.29
CA GLU A 124 -2.17 -0.01 14.14
C GLU A 124 -1.68 -0.23 15.58
N ALA A 125 -0.44 -0.69 15.76
CA ALA A 125 0.18 -0.80 17.08
C ALA A 125 0.27 0.56 17.77
N HIS A 126 0.69 1.60 17.06
CA HIS A 126 0.77 2.95 17.59
C HIS A 126 -0.62 3.48 18.02
N ILE A 127 -1.65 3.28 17.18
CA ILE A 127 -3.04 3.67 17.49
C ILE A 127 -3.49 3.02 18.80
N LEU A 128 -3.21 1.72 18.97
CA LEU A 128 -3.61 0.96 20.16
C LEU A 128 -2.92 1.46 21.44
N GLU A 129 -1.61 1.76 21.37
CA GLU A 129 -0.85 2.31 22.50
C GLU A 129 -1.40 3.67 22.97
N GLU A 130 -1.75 4.54 22.02
CA GLU A 130 -2.35 5.85 22.29
C GLU A 130 -3.76 5.76 22.88
N GLU A 131 -4.54 4.76 22.48
CA GLU A 131 -5.87 4.50 23.05
C GLU A 131 -5.80 3.99 24.49
N GLN A 132 -4.84 3.12 24.79
CA GLN A 132 -4.61 2.60 26.14
C GLN A 132 -4.08 3.67 27.09
N SER A 133 -3.24 4.59 26.59
CA SER A 133 -2.67 5.68 27.40
C SER A 133 -3.68 6.76 27.79
N LYS A 134 -4.87 6.77 27.15
CA LYS A 134 -5.98 7.69 27.45
C LYS A 134 -7.02 7.11 28.41
N THR A 135 -6.85 5.85 28.83
CA THR A 135 -7.73 5.13 29.78
C THR A 135 -7.11 5.10 31.16
#